data_AF-A0A3D5NU67-F1
#
_entry.id   AF-A0A3D5NU67-F1
#
_cell.length_a   1.000
_cell.length_b   1.000
_cell.length_c   1.000
_cell.angle_alpha   90.00
_cell.angle_beta   90.00
_cell.angle_gamma   90.00
#
_symmetry.space_group_name_H-M   'P 1'
#
loop_
_entity.id
_entity.type
_entity.pdbx_description
1 polymer ?
#
loop_
_entity_poly.entity_id
_entity_poly.type
_entity_poly.pdbx_seq_one_letter_code
_entity_poly.pdbx_strand_id
1 'polypeptide(L)'
;MILEILNGYFSMFYSPQILIMIILVTVFYFQNIREAGLRRIVLGESEDSPLVLTFYQLIYGLAGGLIISVLAGLLNIAFVSYMEVQIIFMLTVFSVTTFSRYVNVGINILAVFLMTFLLDREVIPSLDLINLYLFIGVSHTVQGLIMLMDRKRGFVPVLLSNQSVIRGGFRISRSYLVPSAAGFYAMTGSILGTS
;
A
#
# COMPACT_ATOMS: atom_id res chain seq x y z
N MET A 1 -15.96 -4.70 -16.52
CA MET A 1 -15.05 -5.02 -15.37
C MET A 1 -13.57 -5.15 -15.76
N ILE A 2 -13.06 -6.28 -16.26
CA ILE A 2 -11.59 -6.46 -16.46
C ILE A 2 -10.99 -5.43 -17.45
N LEU A 3 -11.69 -5.15 -18.55
CA LEU A 3 -11.25 -4.16 -19.54
C LEU A 3 -11.21 -2.74 -18.97
N GLU A 4 -12.18 -2.38 -18.12
CA GLU A 4 -12.22 -1.08 -17.42
C GLU A 4 -11.06 -0.96 -16.43
N ILE A 5 -10.77 -2.03 -15.68
CA ILE A 5 -9.61 -2.09 -14.77
C ILE A 5 -8.32 -1.82 -15.56
N LEU A 6 -8.11 -2.51 -16.68
CA LEU A 6 -6.91 -2.32 -17.50
C LEU A 6 -6.82 -0.90 -18.07
N ASN A 7 -7.92 -0.35 -18.59
CA ASN A 7 -7.97 1.02 -19.10
C ASN A 7 -7.68 2.06 -18.00
N GLY A 8 -8.18 1.85 -16.78
CA GLY A 8 -7.88 2.68 -15.62
C GLY A 8 -6.38 2.73 -15.32
N TYR A 9 -5.70 1.59 -15.37
CA TYR A 9 -4.24 1.50 -15.16
C TYR A 9 -3.45 2.19 -16.27
N PHE A 10 -3.86 2.04 -17.52
CA PHE A 10 -3.21 2.77 -18.62
C PHE A 10 -3.39 4.29 -18.45
N SER A 11 -4.53 4.74 -17.92
CA SER A 11 -4.79 6.16 -17.69
C SER A 11 -3.85 6.83 -16.71
N MET A 12 -3.25 6.08 -15.77
CA MET A 12 -2.21 6.59 -14.88
C MET A 12 -1.01 7.21 -15.61
N PHE A 13 -0.70 6.72 -16.81
CA PHE A 13 0.50 7.13 -17.56
C PHE A 13 0.26 8.36 -18.43
N TYR A 14 -0.99 8.74 -18.70
CA TYR A 14 -1.32 9.90 -19.54
C TYR A 14 -2.22 10.95 -18.84
N SER A 15 -2.65 10.67 -17.62
CA SER A 15 -3.39 11.58 -16.74
C SER A 15 -2.45 12.35 -15.80
N PRO A 16 -2.87 13.49 -15.19
CA PRO A 16 -2.11 14.14 -14.11
C PRO A 16 -1.71 13.21 -12.94
N GLN A 17 -2.34 12.04 -12.83
CA GLN A 17 -1.97 10.97 -11.90
C GLN A 17 -0.52 10.48 -12.05
N ILE A 18 0.13 10.69 -13.21
CA ILE A 18 1.55 10.38 -13.38
C ILE A 18 2.43 11.15 -12.38
N LEU A 19 2.00 12.34 -11.94
CA LEU A 19 2.71 13.11 -10.91
C LEU A 19 2.77 12.36 -9.58
N ILE A 20 1.67 11.69 -9.21
CA ILE A 20 1.63 10.85 -8.00
C ILE A 20 2.64 9.72 -8.14
N MET A 21 2.72 9.08 -9.31
CA MET A 21 3.69 8.01 -9.56
C MET A 21 5.15 8.50 -9.47
N ILE A 22 5.46 9.67 -10.02
CA ILE A 22 6.81 10.27 -9.94
C ILE A 22 7.19 10.55 -8.49
N ILE A 23 6.26 11.11 -7.71
CA ILE A 23 6.47 11.35 -6.27
C ILE A 23 6.72 10.04 -5.54
N LEU A 24 5.91 9.01 -5.79
CA LEU A 24 6.06 7.70 -5.16
C LEU A 24 7.40 7.04 -5.52
N VAL A 25 7.82 7.08 -6.79
CA VAL A 25 9.13 6.58 -7.24
C VAL A 25 10.24 7.27 -6.45
N THR A 26 10.17 8.60 -6.34
CA THR A 26 11.18 9.40 -5.64
C THR A 26 11.26 9.04 -4.16
N VAL A 27 10.10 8.97 -3.48
CA VAL A 27 10.03 8.62 -2.06
C VAL A 27 10.55 7.20 -1.82
N PHE A 28 10.15 6.22 -2.64
CA PHE A 28 10.62 4.85 -2.50
C PHE A 28 12.09 4.70 -2.82
N TYR A 29 12.63 5.45 -3.77
CA TYR A 29 14.06 5.46 -4.05
C TYR A 29 14.87 5.87 -2.81
N PHE A 30 14.49 6.97 -2.15
CA PHE A 30 15.16 7.39 -0.91
C PHE A 30 15.00 6.39 0.23
N GLN A 31 13.83 5.75 0.36
CA GLN A 31 13.64 4.68 1.35
C GLN A 31 14.52 3.45 1.04
N ASN A 32 14.61 3.06 -0.22
CA ASN A 32 15.38 1.90 -0.67
C ASN A 32 16.90 2.12 -0.56
N ILE A 33 17.39 3.36 -0.68
CA ILE A 33 18.79 3.68 -0.36
C ILE A 33 19.10 3.34 1.10
N ARG A 34 18.23 3.75 2.03
CA ARG A 34 18.41 3.49 3.48
C ARG A 34 18.36 2.00 3.79
N GLU A 35 17.43 1.27 3.19
CA GLU A 35 17.29 -0.18 3.37
C GLU A 35 18.47 -0.96 2.77
N ALA A 36 18.93 -0.59 1.56
CA ALA A 36 20.11 -1.19 0.94
C ALA A 36 21.37 -0.96 1.77
N GLY A 37 21.53 0.23 2.35
CA GLY A 37 22.61 0.54 3.29
C GLY A 37 22.60 -0.38 4.51
N LEU A 38 21.44 -0.58 5.15
CA LEU A 38 21.33 -1.48 6.29
C LEU A 38 21.62 -2.94 5.89
N ARG A 39 21.10 -3.41 4.76
CA ARG A 39 21.38 -4.75 4.24
C ARG A 39 22.87 -4.98 4.07
N ARG A 40 23.58 -4.01 3.49
CA ARG A 40 25.03 -4.09 3.32
C ARG A 40 25.78 -4.20 4.64
N ILE A 41 25.32 -3.49 5.68
CA ILE A 41 25.91 -3.56 7.02
C ILE A 41 25.67 -4.93 7.66
N VAL A 42 24.45 -5.48 7.53
CA VAL A 42 24.08 -6.72 8.24
C VAL A 42 24.52 -7.98 7.50
N LEU A 43 24.38 -8.00 6.17
CA LEU A 43 24.65 -9.17 5.32
C LEU A 43 26.05 -9.15 4.69
N GLY A 44 26.79 -8.04 4.82
CA GLY A 44 28.14 -7.87 4.24
C GLY A 44 28.16 -7.58 2.73
N GLU A 45 27.08 -7.91 2.00
CA GLU A 45 26.96 -7.69 0.56
C GLU A 45 25.71 -6.87 0.21
N SER A 46 25.80 -6.10 -0.88
CA SER A 46 24.64 -5.44 -1.48
C SER A 46 23.97 -6.39 -2.46
N GLU A 47 22.89 -7.06 -2.05
CA GLU A 47 22.15 -8.00 -2.91
C GLU A 47 21.59 -7.33 -4.18
N ASP A 48 21.02 -6.13 -4.07
CA ASP A 48 20.40 -5.41 -5.19
C ASP A 48 20.61 -3.88 -5.09
N SER A 49 20.65 -3.22 -6.24
CA SER A 49 20.70 -1.75 -6.33
C SER A 49 19.39 -1.11 -5.81
N PRO A 50 19.44 0.05 -5.12
CA PRO A 50 18.24 0.79 -4.69
C PRO A 50 17.24 1.08 -5.80
N LEU A 51 17.72 1.28 -7.03
CA LEU A 51 16.87 1.52 -8.20
C LEU A 51 16.10 0.25 -8.58
N VAL A 52 16.79 -0.90 -8.59
CA VAL A 52 16.18 -2.21 -8.85
C VAL A 52 15.13 -2.54 -7.79
N LEU A 53 15.41 -2.26 -6.51
CA LEU A 53 14.45 -2.44 -5.42
C LEU A 53 13.21 -1.57 -5.58
N THR A 54 13.38 -0.32 -6.02
CA THR A 54 12.27 0.61 -6.29
C THR A 54 11.41 0.12 -7.45
N PHE A 55 12.04 -0.39 -8.51
CA PHE A 55 11.34 -0.97 -9.65
C PHE A 55 10.49 -2.18 -9.24
N TYR A 56 11.05 -3.11 -8.46
CA TYR A 56 10.29 -4.24 -7.92
C TYR A 56 9.14 -3.78 -7.02
N GLN A 57 9.39 -2.80 -6.14
CA GLN A 57 8.36 -2.29 -5.24
C GLN A 57 7.18 -1.67 -6.01
N LEU A 58 7.45 -0.97 -7.11
CA LEU A 58 6.41 -0.43 -8.00
C LEU A 58 5.66 -1.53 -8.75
N ILE A 59 6.37 -2.49 -9.37
CA ILE A 59 5.73 -3.58 -10.11
C ILE A 59 4.84 -4.41 -9.20
N TYR A 60 5.37 -4.86 -8.06
CA TYR A 60 4.60 -5.67 -7.12
C TYR A 60 3.45 -4.86 -6.50
N GLY A 61 3.66 -3.57 -6.25
CA GLY A 61 2.60 -2.67 -5.80
C GLY A 61 1.48 -2.52 -6.82
N LEU A 62 1.79 -2.19 -8.07
CA LEU A 62 0.79 -2.07 -9.14
C LEU A 62 0.07 -3.40 -9.42
N ALA A 63 0.80 -4.52 -9.42
CA ALA A 63 0.22 -5.85 -9.51
C ALA A 63 -0.72 -6.13 -8.34
N GLY A 64 -0.34 -5.72 -7.13
CA GLY A 64 -1.19 -5.80 -5.95
C GLY A 64 -2.45 -4.96 -6.06
N GLY A 65 -2.32 -3.73 -6.56
CA GLY A 65 -3.46 -2.88 -6.86
C GLY A 65 -4.42 -3.55 -7.84
N LEU A 66 -3.91 -4.18 -8.91
CA LEU A 66 -4.72 -4.89 -9.90
C LEU A 66 -5.49 -6.05 -9.26
N ILE A 67 -4.81 -6.84 -8.42
CA ILE A 67 -5.44 -7.95 -7.70
C ILE A 67 -6.51 -7.42 -6.74
N ILE A 68 -6.24 -6.35 -5.99
CA ILE A 68 -7.22 -5.72 -5.10
C ILE A 68 -8.44 -5.24 -5.89
N SER A 69 -8.23 -4.57 -7.03
CA SER A 69 -9.30 -4.12 -7.92
C SER A 69 -10.19 -5.27 -8.40
N VAL A 70 -9.58 -6.38 -8.83
CA VAL A 70 -10.33 -7.57 -9.27
C VAL A 70 -11.10 -8.19 -8.11
N LEU A 71 -10.46 -8.35 -6.94
CA LEU A 71 -11.10 -8.91 -5.74
C LEU A 71 -12.24 -8.03 -5.24
N ALA A 72 -12.07 -6.70 -5.25
CA ALA A 72 -13.12 -5.76 -4.89
C ALA A 72 -14.34 -5.89 -5.80
N GLY A 73 -14.12 -6.01 -7.12
CA GLY A 73 -15.19 -6.28 -8.08
C GLY A 73 -15.90 -7.62 -7.85
N LEU A 74 -15.15 -8.70 -7.60
CA LEU A 74 -15.72 -10.02 -7.32
C LEU A 74 -16.51 -10.08 -6.02
N LEU A 75 -16.08 -9.31 -5.00
CA LEU A 75 -16.73 -9.23 -3.69
C LEU A 75 -17.85 -8.18 -3.64
N ASN A 76 -18.15 -7.52 -4.77
CA ASN A 76 -19.12 -6.42 -4.88
C ASN A 76 -18.87 -5.29 -3.87
N ILE A 77 -17.59 -4.97 -3.60
CA ILE A 77 -17.22 -3.83 -2.78
C ILE A 77 -17.48 -2.57 -3.60
N ALA A 78 -18.54 -1.85 -3.26
CA ALA A 78 -18.93 -0.62 -3.92
C ALA A 78 -18.77 0.57 -2.96
N PHE A 79 -18.14 1.63 -3.43
CA PHE A 79 -18.06 2.90 -2.70
C PHE A 79 -19.16 3.82 -3.19
N VAL A 80 -19.86 4.48 -2.27
CA VAL A 80 -20.98 5.38 -2.61
C VAL A 80 -20.44 6.69 -3.17
N SER A 81 -19.23 7.09 -2.74
CA SER A 81 -18.59 8.32 -3.18
C SER A 81 -17.10 8.13 -3.44
N TYR A 82 -16.59 8.86 -4.43
CA TYR A 82 -15.16 8.97 -4.71
C TYR A 82 -14.35 9.48 -3.50
N MET A 83 -14.99 10.25 -2.60
CA MET A 83 -14.35 10.71 -1.36
C MET A 83 -13.93 9.57 -0.44
N GLU A 84 -14.69 8.48 -0.38
CA GLU A 84 -14.36 7.33 0.49
C GLU A 84 -13.01 6.72 0.07
N VAL A 85 -12.80 6.57 -1.23
CA VAL A 85 -11.56 6.02 -1.78
C VAL A 85 -10.39 6.98 -1.60
N GLN A 86 -10.62 8.29 -1.73
CA GLN A 86 -9.61 9.31 -1.43
C GLN A 86 -9.17 9.26 0.04
N ILE A 87 -10.12 9.14 0.96
CA ILE A 87 -9.83 9.06 2.39
C ILE A 87 -8.97 7.83 2.69
N ILE A 88 -9.34 6.65 2.17
CA ILE A 88 -8.55 5.42 2.36
C ILE A 88 -7.15 5.55 1.77
N PHE A 89 -7.02 6.15 0.59
CA PHE A 89 -5.73 6.40 -0.04
C PHE A 89 -4.85 7.29 0.84
N MET A 90 -5.39 8.40 1.35
CA MET A 90 -4.66 9.33 2.21
C MET A 90 -4.27 8.69 3.55
N LEU A 91 -5.17 7.94 4.18
CA LEU A 91 -4.89 7.17 5.39
C LEU A 91 -3.79 6.14 5.16
N THR A 92 -3.82 5.45 4.02
CA THR A 92 -2.80 4.47 3.64
C THR A 92 -1.42 5.13 3.49
N VAL A 93 -1.34 6.25 2.78
CA VAL A 93 -0.10 7.01 2.61
C VAL A 93 0.44 7.45 3.98
N PHE A 94 -0.40 8.11 4.78
CA PHE A 94 -0.04 8.60 6.11
C PHE A 94 0.44 7.48 7.04
N SER A 95 -0.30 6.37 7.07
CA SER A 95 0.00 5.23 7.94
C SER A 95 1.34 4.58 7.56
N VAL A 96 1.64 4.45 6.26
CA VAL A 96 2.91 3.87 5.78
C VAL A 96 4.10 4.80 6.00
N THR A 97 3.91 6.12 5.94
CA THR A 97 5.01 7.07 6.16
C THR A 97 5.35 7.30 7.63
N THR A 98 4.36 7.26 8.51
CA THR A 98 4.50 7.67 9.91
C THR A 98 4.75 6.49 10.84
N PHE A 99 4.10 5.34 10.58
CA PHE A 99 4.12 4.21 11.49
C PHE A 99 4.90 3.01 10.95
N SER A 100 5.32 2.14 11.86
CA SER A 100 5.95 0.89 11.50
C SER A 100 5.04 0.08 10.58
N ARG A 101 5.63 -0.53 9.55
CA ARG A 101 4.93 -1.22 8.45
C ARG A 101 3.94 -2.31 8.92
N TYR A 102 4.09 -2.78 10.16
CA TYR A 102 3.26 -3.80 10.83
C TYR A 102 1.99 -3.26 11.52
N VAL A 103 1.98 -1.99 11.95
CA VAL A 103 0.86 -1.40 12.72
C VAL A 103 -0.22 -0.84 11.78
N ASN A 104 0.07 -0.83 10.48
CA ASN A 104 -0.70 -0.13 9.47
C ASN A 104 -2.17 -0.55 9.40
N VAL A 105 -2.44 -1.87 9.52
CA VAL A 105 -3.81 -2.43 9.52
C VAL A 105 -4.63 -1.84 10.65
N GLY A 106 -4.10 -1.88 11.87
CA GLY A 106 -4.79 -1.39 13.06
C GLY A 106 -5.04 0.12 13.01
N ILE A 107 -4.09 0.88 12.45
CA ILE A 107 -4.26 2.32 12.24
C ILE A 107 -5.33 2.63 11.21
N ASN A 108 -5.41 1.90 10.10
CA ASN A 108 -6.48 2.12 9.11
C ASN A 108 -7.85 1.81 9.71
N ILE A 109 -7.99 0.68 10.41
CA ILE A 109 -9.24 0.30 11.09
C ILE A 109 -9.62 1.35 12.15
N LEU A 110 -8.67 1.76 12.99
CA LEU A 110 -8.90 2.76 14.02
C LEU A 110 -9.23 4.13 13.44
N ALA A 111 -8.55 4.56 12.38
CA ALA A 111 -8.79 5.85 11.75
C ALA A 111 -10.20 5.93 11.14
N VAL A 112 -10.64 4.86 10.48
CA VAL A 112 -12.00 4.75 9.95
C VAL A 112 -13.03 4.79 11.07
N PHE A 113 -12.81 3.99 12.12
CA PHE A 113 -13.67 3.98 13.29
C PHE A 113 -13.79 5.37 13.94
N LEU A 114 -12.65 6.03 14.17
CA LEU A 114 -12.60 7.38 14.74
C LEU A 114 -13.25 8.42 13.83
N MET A 115 -13.06 8.34 12.51
CA MET A 115 -13.76 9.24 11.58
C MET A 115 -15.28 9.11 11.75
N THR A 116 -15.81 7.89 11.80
CA THR A 116 -17.26 7.70 11.99
C THR A 116 -17.78 8.07 13.38
N PHE A 117 -16.93 8.01 14.40
CA PHE A 117 -17.32 8.35 15.76
C PHE A 117 -17.21 9.85 16.04
N LEU A 118 -16.21 10.53 15.47
CA LEU A 118 -15.92 11.95 15.70
C LEU A 118 -16.61 12.87 14.71
N LEU A 119 -16.73 12.44 13.45
CA LEU A 119 -17.50 13.13 12.42
C LEU A 119 -18.86 12.44 12.43
N ASP A 120 -19.80 13.03 13.16
CA ASP A 120 -21.17 12.54 13.27
C ASP A 120 -21.72 12.19 11.87
N ARG A 121 -22.66 11.24 11.79
CA ARG A 121 -23.15 10.72 10.50
C ARG A 121 -23.72 11.79 9.58
N GLU A 122 -23.99 12.99 10.08
CA GLU A 122 -24.43 14.13 9.27
C GLU A 122 -23.35 14.70 8.33
N VAL A 123 -22.06 14.58 8.67
CA VAL A 123 -20.96 15.14 7.84
C VAL A 123 -20.57 14.17 6.72
N ILE A 124 -20.64 12.86 6.96
CA ILE A 124 -20.37 11.82 5.97
C ILE A 124 -21.49 10.76 5.97
N PRO A 125 -22.72 11.12 5.56
CA PRO A 125 -23.90 10.26 5.68
C PRO A 125 -23.86 9.01 4.78
N SER A 126 -22.97 8.99 3.78
CA SER A 126 -22.85 7.91 2.81
C SER A 126 -21.79 6.86 3.13
N LEU A 127 -21.02 7.01 4.21
CA LEU A 127 -19.85 6.17 4.44
C LEU A 127 -20.25 4.71 4.70
N ASP A 128 -20.08 3.84 3.70
CA ASP A 128 -20.33 2.41 3.84
C ASP A 128 -19.17 1.73 4.60
N LEU A 129 -19.33 1.67 5.92
CA LEU A 129 -18.38 1.03 6.82
C LEU A 129 -18.09 -0.43 6.45
N ILE A 130 -19.08 -1.17 5.99
CA ILE A 130 -18.92 -2.60 5.67
C ILE A 130 -17.98 -2.74 4.48
N ASN A 131 -18.26 -2.02 3.40
CA ASN A 131 -17.41 -2.04 2.21
C ASN A 131 -16.01 -1.50 2.50
N LEU A 132 -15.90 -0.53 3.40
CA LEU A 132 -14.62 0.06 3.76
C LEU A 132 -13.74 -0.90 4.60
N TYR A 133 -14.32 -1.60 5.58
CA TYR A 133 -13.60 -2.65 6.31
C TYR A 133 -13.24 -3.85 5.43
N LEU A 134 -14.15 -4.27 4.55
CA LEU A 134 -13.89 -5.33 3.57
C LEU A 134 -12.71 -4.94 2.65
N PHE A 135 -12.70 -3.70 2.17
CA PHE A 135 -11.64 -3.21 1.31
C PHE A 135 -10.28 -3.17 2.02
N ILE A 136 -10.23 -2.70 3.27
CA ILE A 136 -9.01 -2.71 4.09
C ILE A 136 -8.52 -4.15 4.28
N GLY A 137 -9.42 -5.08 4.58
CA GLY A 137 -9.11 -6.50 4.72
C GLY A 137 -8.48 -7.08 3.45
N VAL A 138 -9.15 -6.94 2.31
CA VAL A 138 -8.66 -7.41 1.00
C VAL A 138 -7.29 -6.81 0.67
N SER A 139 -7.14 -5.50 0.88
CA SER A 139 -5.90 -4.79 0.59
C SER A 139 -4.71 -5.33 1.38
N HIS A 140 -4.89 -5.57 2.68
CA HIS A 140 -3.84 -6.12 3.54
C HIS A 140 -3.58 -7.61 3.31
N THR A 141 -4.60 -8.40 2.95
CA THR A 141 -4.40 -9.80 2.53
C THR A 141 -3.52 -9.86 1.28
N VAL A 142 -3.82 -9.07 0.25
CA VAL A 142 -3.01 -9.01 -0.97
C VAL A 142 -1.59 -8.53 -0.68
N GLN A 143 -1.43 -7.52 0.16
CA GLN A 143 -0.11 -7.07 0.61
C GLN A 143 0.68 -8.20 1.29
N GLY A 144 0.04 -8.95 2.19
CA GLY A 144 0.66 -10.08 2.87
C GLY A 144 1.14 -11.15 1.88
N LEU A 145 0.32 -11.48 0.88
CA LEU A 145 0.68 -12.43 -0.18
C LEU A 145 1.89 -11.95 -1.00
N ILE A 146 1.92 -10.68 -1.39
CA ILE A 146 3.04 -10.09 -2.14
C ILE A 146 4.33 -10.12 -1.32
N MET A 147 4.25 -9.84 -0.01
CA MET A 147 5.41 -9.92 0.89
C MET A 147 5.98 -11.34 0.96
N LEU A 148 5.12 -12.36 0.97
CA LEU A 148 5.55 -13.76 0.95
C LEU A 148 6.23 -14.11 -0.40
N MET A 149 5.76 -13.56 -1.51
CA MET A 149 6.36 -13.78 -2.84
C MET A 149 7.73 -13.11 -2.99
N ASP A 150 7.93 -11.93 -2.39
CA ASP A 150 9.17 -11.17 -2.50
C ASP A 150 10.36 -11.72 -1.65
N ARG A 151 10.10 -12.75 -0.82
CA ARG A 151 11.09 -13.60 -0.12
C ARG A 151 12.28 -12.81 0.46
N LYS A 152 13.50 -13.02 -0.09
CA LYS A 152 14.78 -12.49 0.42
C LYS A 152 14.81 -10.96 0.49
N ARG A 153 14.08 -10.32 -0.41
CA ARG A 153 14.06 -8.88 -0.53
C ARG A 153 12.95 -8.24 0.32
N GLY A 154 12.01 -9.03 0.84
CA GLY A 154 10.91 -8.57 1.69
C GLY A 154 11.34 -8.32 3.13
N PHE A 155 12.37 -9.02 3.61
CA PHE A 155 12.81 -9.01 5.00
C PHE A 155 14.32 -8.75 5.11
N VAL A 156 14.73 -8.03 6.16
CA VAL A 156 16.13 -7.82 6.54
C VAL A 156 16.33 -8.49 7.90
N PRO A 157 17.25 -9.47 8.04
CA PRO A 157 17.60 -9.98 9.34
C PRO A 157 18.21 -8.85 10.17
N VAL A 158 17.91 -8.78 11.45
CA VAL A 158 18.48 -7.81 12.38
C VAL A 158 19.03 -8.58 13.57
N LEU A 159 20.33 -8.43 13.82
CA LEU A 159 20.99 -8.96 15.00
C LEU A 159 21.26 -7.79 15.94
N LEU A 160 20.66 -7.83 17.12
CA LEU A 160 20.94 -6.90 18.21
C LEU A 160 21.81 -7.63 19.23
N SER A 161 23.00 -7.10 19.50
CA SER A 161 23.83 -7.56 20.61
C SER A 161 23.79 -6.50 21.70
N ASN A 162 23.24 -6.85 22.86
CA ASN A 162 23.32 -6.02 24.05
C ASN A 162 23.84 -6.86 25.21
N GLN A 163 24.94 -6.42 25.83
CA GLN A 163 25.52 -7.04 27.04
C GLN A 163 25.60 -8.58 26.96
N SER A 164 26.29 -9.12 25.95
CA SER A 164 26.52 -10.56 25.71
C SER A 164 25.30 -11.42 25.31
N VAL A 165 24.10 -10.83 25.21
CA VAL A 165 22.93 -11.52 24.66
C VAL A 165 22.70 -11.10 23.22
N ILE A 166 22.81 -12.05 22.30
CA ILE A 166 22.45 -11.86 20.89
C ILE A 166 20.94 -12.12 20.77
N ARG A 167 20.19 -11.09 20.39
CA ARG A 167 18.78 -11.18 20.02
C ARG A 167 18.67 -11.03 18.52
N GLY A 168 18.29 -12.10 17.85
CA GLY A 168 18.00 -12.11 16.42
C GLY A 168 16.52 -11.85 16.13
N GLY A 169 16.25 -11.27 14.97
CA GLY A 169 14.90 -11.08 14.45
C GLY A 169 14.92 -10.72 12.96
N PHE A 170 13.73 -10.45 12.42
CA PHE A 170 13.56 -10.01 11.04
C PHE A 170 12.72 -8.73 10.99
N ARG A 171 13.16 -7.76 10.19
CA ARG A 171 12.43 -6.53 9.91
C ARG A 171 11.84 -6.57 8.50
N ILE A 172 10.56 -6.23 8.36
CA ILE A 172 9.94 -5.99 7.05
C ILE A 172 10.60 -4.76 6.46
N SER A 173 11.15 -4.94 5.28
CA SER A 173 12.00 -3.94 4.63
C SER A 173 11.23 -2.97 3.74
N ARG A 174 10.00 -3.30 3.34
CA ARG A 174 9.22 -2.49 2.41
C ARG A 174 7.72 -2.64 2.56
N SER A 175 7.00 -1.61 2.12
CA SER A 175 5.54 -1.62 2.03
C SER A 175 5.12 -1.55 0.56
N TYR A 176 4.25 -2.47 0.14
CA TYR A 176 3.62 -2.46 -1.17
C TYR A 176 2.28 -1.74 -1.18
N LEU A 177 1.76 -1.41 0.01
CA LEU A 177 0.40 -0.93 0.18
C LEU A 177 0.18 0.43 -0.50
N VAL A 178 1.16 1.33 -0.46
CA VAL A 178 1.06 2.65 -1.10
C VAL A 178 0.99 2.55 -2.62
N PRO A 179 1.89 1.84 -3.32
CA PRO A 179 1.75 1.68 -4.77
C PRO A 179 0.51 0.85 -5.16
N SER A 180 0.10 -0.12 -4.35
CA SER A 180 -1.19 -0.81 -4.55
C SER A 180 -2.39 0.15 -4.45
N ALA A 181 -2.39 1.02 -3.43
CA ALA A 181 -3.45 2.00 -3.24
C ALA A 181 -3.45 3.07 -4.34
N ALA A 182 -2.28 3.45 -4.86
CA ALA A 182 -2.17 4.35 -6.00
C ALA A 182 -2.75 3.72 -7.28
N GLY A 183 -2.45 2.45 -7.54
CA GLY A 183 -3.05 1.68 -8.63
C GLY A 183 -4.57 1.57 -8.51
N PHE A 184 -5.06 1.30 -7.30
CA PHE A 184 -6.51 1.28 -7.02
C PHE A 184 -7.16 2.66 -7.21
N TYR A 185 -6.56 3.72 -6.67
CA TYR A 185 -7.09 5.09 -6.77
C TYR A 185 -7.26 5.56 -8.21
N ALA A 186 -6.33 5.20 -9.10
CA ALA A 186 -6.44 5.56 -10.50
C ALA A 186 -7.58 4.85 -11.23
N MET A 187 -7.93 3.64 -10.80
CA MET A 187 -9.09 2.90 -11.31
C MET A 187 -10.41 3.54 -10.88
N THR A 188 -10.45 4.18 -9.70
CA THR A 188 -11.68 4.71 -9.11
C THR A 188 -12.42 5.70 -10.00
N GLY A 189 -11.71 6.44 -10.87
CA GLY A 189 -12.32 7.30 -11.88
C GLY A 189 -13.07 6.56 -13.01
N SER A 190 -12.87 5.25 -13.15
CA SER A 190 -13.48 4.39 -14.19
C SER A 190 -14.54 3.42 -13.68
N ILE A 191 -14.52 3.05 -12.38
CA ILE A 191 -15.53 2.15 -11.77
C ILE A 191 -16.66 2.93 -11.08
N LEU A 192 -16.41 4.14 -10.58
CA LEU A 192 -17.44 4.98 -9.95
C LEU A 192 -18.23 5.85 -10.95
N GLY A 193 -18.23 5.48 -12.23
CA GLY A 193 -18.83 6.24 -13.33
C GLY A 193 -20.10 5.62 -13.94
N THR A 194 -20.80 4.74 -13.23
CA THR A 194 -22.09 4.20 -13.68
C THR A 194 -23.07 4.08 -12.51
N SER A 195 -23.60 5.22 -12.08
CA SER A 195 -24.94 5.32 -11.51
C SER A 195 -25.61 6.55 -12.09
#